data_AF-A0A059WZS4-F1
#
_entry.id   AF-A0A059WZS4-F1
#
_cell.length_a   1.000
_cell.length_b   1.000
_cell.length_c   1.000
_cell.angle_alpha   90.00
_cell.angle_beta   90.00
_cell.angle_gamma   90.00
#
_symmetry.space_group_name_H-M   'P 1'
#
loop_
_entity.id
_entity.type
_entity.pdbx_description
1 polymer ?
#
loop_
_entity_poly.entity_id
_entity_poly.type
_entity_poly.pdbx_seq_one_letter_code
_entity_poly.pdbx_strand_id
1 'polypeptide(L)'
;RLVVMQWRGGKDDSQPLAFVGKGVVFDTGGISIKPAASMEDMKGDMGGAAAVTGLMHTLASRKAPVNVVGVIGLVENMPSSTAVRPGDIVKAMSGTTIEVINTDAEGRLVLADALWYTQDRFKPRFMVNLATLTGAIIVALGHEHAGLFSNNDELAIQLLNAGLNANEKLWRMPLSPGYDKLIESKFADIRNSVGRPAGSVTAAQFLQRFVNNVPWAHLDIAGMAFGAANSETNASWAPGFGVALLDRLVRDYYQS
;
A
#
# COMPACT_ATOMS: atom_id res chain seq x y z
N ARG A 1 -2.41 -14.82 4.95
CA ARG A 1 -1.03 -15.32 4.77
C ARG A 1 -0.11 -14.12 4.56
N LEU A 2 1.12 -14.16 5.09
CA LEU A 2 2.16 -13.18 4.78
C LEU A 2 3.21 -13.86 3.91
N VAL A 3 3.51 -13.29 2.74
CA VAL A 3 4.53 -13.83 1.82
C VAL A 3 5.70 -12.86 1.76
N VAL A 4 6.91 -13.40 1.82
CA VAL A 4 8.15 -12.63 1.79
C VAL A 4 9.02 -13.14 0.64
N MET A 5 9.34 -12.24 -0.28
CA MET A 5 10.21 -12.45 -1.43
C MET A 5 11.51 -11.70 -1.21
N GLN A 6 12.65 -12.31 -1.48
CA GLN A 6 13.96 -11.66 -1.34
C GLN A 6 14.75 -11.81 -2.63
N TRP A 7 15.26 -10.69 -3.12
CA TRP A 7 16.26 -10.62 -4.18
C TRP A 7 17.57 -10.11 -3.57
N ARG A 8 18.63 -10.90 -3.68
CA ARG A 8 19.96 -10.58 -3.14
C ARG A 8 20.95 -10.31 -4.27
N GLY A 9 20.76 -9.19 -4.96
CA GLY A 9 21.63 -8.78 -6.06
C GLY A 9 22.71 -7.77 -5.66
N GLY A 10 22.65 -7.23 -4.44
CA GLY A 10 23.64 -6.29 -3.91
C GLY A 10 24.73 -6.97 -3.09
N LYS A 11 25.49 -6.19 -2.33
CA LYS A 11 26.46 -6.71 -1.35
C LYS A 11 25.71 -7.35 -0.16
N ASP A 12 26.24 -8.43 0.41
CA ASP A 12 25.59 -9.19 1.48
C ASP A 12 25.14 -8.34 2.68
N ASP A 13 25.97 -7.36 3.09
CA ASP A 13 25.69 -6.49 4.24
C ASP A 13 24.90 -5.21 3.89
N SER A 14 24.49 -5.02 2.64
CA SER A 14 23.75 -3.82 2.25
C SER A 14 22.29 -3.87 2.69
N GLN A 15 21.81 -2.79 3.31
CA GLN A 15 20.41 -2.65 3.70
C GLN A 15 19.50 -2.79 2.46
N PRO A 16 18.45 -3.63 2.52
CA PRO A 16 17.58 -3.82 1.38
C PRO A 16 16.68 -2.60 1.14
N LEU A 17 16.20 -2.47 -0.09
CA LEU A 17 15.01 -1.68 -0.40
C LEU A 17 13.77 -2.53 -0.09
N ALA A 18 12.72 -1.96 0.49
CA ALA A 18 11.53 -2.72 0.86
C ALA A 18 10.28 -2.23 0.12
N PHE A 19 9.55 -3.18 -0.45
CA PHE A 19 8.27 -2.93 -1.11
C PHE A 19 7.17 -3.78 -0.46
N VAL A 20 6.06 -3.16 -0.07
CA VAL A 20 4.98 -3.83 0.69
C VAL A 20 3.64 -3.70 -0.03
N GLY A 21 2.91 -4.80 -0.23
CA GLY A 21 1.68 -4.80 -1.03
C GLY A 21 0.45 -5.25 -0.25
N LYS A 22 -0.65 -4.47 -0.32
CA LYS A 22 -1.99 -4.94 0.07
C LYS A 22 -2.43 -6.03 -0.90
N GLY A 23 -2.77 -7.20 -0.37
CA GLY A 23 -3.16 -8.37 -1.13
C GLY A 23 -4.51 -8.92 -0.70
N VAL A 24 -5.53 -8.07 -0.60
CA VAL A 24 -6.89 -8.55 -0.33
C VAL A 24 -7.41 -9.16 -1.63
N VAL A 25 -7.45 -10.49 -1.72
CA VAL A 25 -7.71 -11.20 -2.99
C VAL A 25 -9.17 -11.10 -3.42
N PHE A 26 -10.06 -10.88 -2.46
CA PHE A 26 -11.44 -10.46 -2.70
C PHE A 26 -11.94 -9.68 -1.48
N ASP A 27 -12.60 -8.54 -1.71
CA ASP A 27 -13.10 -7.65 -0.67
C ASP A 27 -14.61 -7.40 -0.78
N THR A 28 -15.40 -8.05 0.09
CA THR A 28 -16.84 -7.74 0.20
C THR A 28 -17.11 -6.59 1.18
N GLY A 29 -16.08 -6.10 1.88
CA GLY A 29 -16.19 -5.21 3.03
C GLY A 29 -16.47 -5.88 4.38
N GLY A 30 -16.61 -7.20 4.42
CA GLY A 30 -16.94 -7.92 5.66
C GLY A 30 -18.36 -7.61 6.16
N ILE A 31 -18.50 -7.34 7.48
CA ILE A 31 -19.80 -6.97 8.09
C ILE A 31 -20.30 -5.61 7.61
N SER A 32 -19.40 -4.65 7.41
CA SER A 32 -19.62 -3.40 6.69
C SER A 32 -19.71 -3.65 5.18
N ILE A 33 -20.68 -4.46 4.77
CA ILE A 33 -20.78 -5.00 3.41
C ILE A 33 -20.89 -3.90 2.34
N LYS A 34 -20.14 -4.06 1.25
CA LYS A 34 -20.24 -3.19 0.08
C LYS A 34 -21.59 -3.35 -0.62
N PRO A 35 -22.07 -2.31 -1.33
CA PRO A 35 -23.17 -2.47 -2.28
C PRO A 35 -22.84 -3.50 -3.37
N ALA A 36 -23.87 -4.15 -3.92
CA ALA A 36 -23.69 -5.18 -4.95
C ALA A 36 -23.08 -4.67 -6.26
N ALA A 37 -23.34 -3.41 -6.61
CA ALA A 37 -22.83 -2.82 -7.85
C ALA A 37 -21.30 -2.77 -7.86
N SER A 38 -20.68 -3.33 -8.91
CA SER A 38 -19.23 -3.38 -9.13
C SER A 38 -18.44 -4.16 -8.08
N MET A 39 -19.10 -5.00 -7.27
CA MET A 39 -18.40 -5.84 -6.28
C MET A 39 -17.48 -6.88 -6.95
N GLU A 40 -17.79 -7.30 -8.18
CA GLU A 40 -16.96 -8.21 -8.97
C GLU A 40 -15.56 -7.67 -9.27
N ASP A 41 -15.39 -6.34 -9.26
CA ASP A 41 -14.08 -5.69 -9.45
C ASP A 41 -13.20 -5.79 -8.19
N MET A 42 -13.77 -6.15 -7.04
CA MET A 42 -13.01 -6.31 -5.78
C MET A 42 -12.07 -7.52 -5.80
N LYS A 43 -12.10 -8.35 -6.84
CA LYS A 43 -10.99 -9.29 -7.16
C LYS A 43 -9.67 -8.56 -7.45
N GLY A 44 -9.73 -7.27 -7.79
CA GLY A 44 -8.59 -6.39 -8.03
C GLY A 44 -8.04 -5.73 -6.77
N ASP A 45 -8.62 -5.99 -5.59
CA ASP A 45 -8.20 -5.37 -4.33
C ASP A 45 -6.84 -5.90 -3.79
N MET A 46 -6.20 -6.73 -4.60
CA MET A 46 -4.85 -7.23 -4.45
C MET A 46 -3.84 -6.51 -5.37
N GLY A 47 -4.24 -5.40 -6.02
CA GLY A 47 -3.39 -4.67 -6.97
C GLY A 47 -2.05 -4.23 -6.38
N GLY A 48 -2.01 -3.88 -5.10
CA GLY A 48 -0.76 -3.56 -4.40
C GLY A 48 0.20 -4.75 -4.32
N ALA A 49 -0.30 -5.92 -3.96
CA ALA A 49 0.48 -7.16 -3.95
C ALA A 49 0.89 -7.60 -5.36
N ALA A 50 0.04 -7.38 -6.37
CA ALA A 50 0.35 -7.63 -7.77
C ALA A 50 1.56 -6.79 -8.23
N ALA A 51 1.53 -5.49 -7.95
CA ALA A 51 2.62 -4.57 -8.30
C ALA A 51 3.94 -4.95 -7.62
N VAL A 52 3.92 -5.27 -6.32
CA VAL A 52 5.12 -5.72 -5.60
C VAL A 52 5.66 -7.04 -6.17
N THR A 53 4.79 -8.00 -6.46
CA THR A 53 5.20 -9.28 -7.05
C THR A 53 5.80 -9.09 -8.45
N GLY A 54 5.17 -8.26 -9.29
CA GLY A 54 5.66 -7.91 -10.63
C GLY A 54 7.00 -7.17 -10.58
N LEU A 55 7.18 -6.28 -9.62
CA LEU A 55 8.48 -5.63 -9.37
C LEU A 55 9.54 -6.66 -8.99
N MET A 56 9.28 -7.52 -8.01
CA MET A 56 10.25 -8.55 -7.58
C MET A 56 10.66 -9.46 -8.74
N HIS A 57 9.71 -9.84 -9.59
CA HIS A 57 9.99 -10.58 -10.82
C HIS A 57 10.89 -9.78 -11.77
N THR A 58 10.54 -8.52 -12.06
CA THR A 58 11.32 -7.64 -12.95
C THR A 58 12.76 -7.47 -12.47
N LEU A 59 12.95 -7.18 -11.18
CA LEU A 59 14.27 -6.98 -10.57
C LEU A 59 15.14 -8.24 -10.65
N ALA A 60 14.57 -9.40 -10.37
CA ALA A 60 15.26 -10.68 -10.46
C ALA A 60 15.62 -11.04 -11.91
N SER A 61 14.67 -10.89 -12.84
CA SER A 61 14.85 -11.21 -14.26
C SER A 61 15.97 -10.40 -14.91
N ARG A 62 16.13 -9.12 -14.52
CA ARG A 62 17.22 -8.27 -15.02
C ARG A 62 18.50 -8.32 -14.18
N LYS A 63 18.55 -9.16 -13.14
CA LYS A 63 19.67 -9.27 -12.20
C LYS A 63 20.07 -7.93 -11.58
N ALA A 64 19.10 -7.18 -11.06
CA ALA A 64 19.34 -5.85 -10.50
C ALA A 64 20.43 -5.90 -9.40
N PRO A 65 21.46 -5.03 -9.43
CA PRO A 65 22.59 -5.09 -8.48
C PRO A 65 22.25 -4.49 -7.10
N VAL A 66 21.11 -4.85 -6.53
CA VAL A 66 20.58 -4.32 -5.27
C VAL A 66 19.93 -5.42 -4.43
N ASN A 67 19.96 -5.25 -3.10
CA ASN A 67 19.16 -6.09 -2.20
C ASN A 67 17.74 -5.53 -2.11
N VAL A 68 16.74 -6.37 -2.33
CA VAL A 68 15.32 -5.98 -2.28
C VAL A 68 14.49 -7.03 -1.57
N VAL A 69 13.57 -6.58 -0.71
CA VAL A 69 12.56 -7.41 -0.08
C VAL A 69 11.16 -6.97 -0.51
N GLY A 70 10.36 -7.93 -0.97
CA GLY A 70 8.94 -7.75 -1.26
C GLY A 70 8.10 -8.47 -0.20
N VAL A 71 7.17 -7.76 0.45
CA VAL A 71 6.27 -8.34 1.46
C VAL A 71 4.82 -8.11 1.04
N ILE A 72 4.01 -9.16 1.00
CA ILE A 72 2.59 -9.04 0.63
C ILE A 72 1.69 -9.73 1.65
N GLY A 73 0.61 -9.04 2.05
CA GLY A 73 -0.40 -9.57 2.95
C GLY A 73 -1.60 -10.09 2.18
N LEU A 74 -1.74 -11.42 2.10
CA LEU A 74 -2.77 -12.12 1.32
C LEU A 74 -3.93 -12.58 2.20
N VAL A 75 -5.12 -12.02 2.01
CA VAL A 75 -6.35 -12.38 2.76
C VAL A 75 -7.59 -12.23 1.89
N GLU A 76 -8.71 -12.81 2.30
CA GLU A 76 -10.05 -12.40 1.85
C GLU A 76 -10.72 -11.60 2.95
N ASN A 77 -11.59 -10.65 2.57
CA ASN A 77 -12.47 -9.95 3.51
C ASN A 77 -13.93 -10.32 3.21
N MET A 78 -14.51 -11.14 4.09
CA MET A 78 -15.81 -11.79 3.89
C MET A 78 -16.69 -11.68 5.14
N PRO A 79 -18.02 -11.49 5.02
CA PRO A 79 -18.93 -11.63 6.14
C PRO A 79 -18.98 -13.10 6.56
N SER A 80 -18.92 -13.33 7.87
CA SER A 80 -19.16 -14.64 8.48
C SER A 80 -19.56 -14.44 9.93
N SER A 81 -20.04 -15.50 10.59
CA SER A 81 -20.33 -15.49 12.03
C SER A 81 -19.09 -15.24 12.90
N THR A 82 -17.88 -15.39 12.33
CA THR A 82 -16.58 -15.18 12.99
C THR A 82 -15.82 -13.98 12.41
N ALA A 83 -16.45 -13.17 11.57
CA ALA A 83 -15.82 -11.99 11.00
C ALA A 83 -15.59 -10.91 12.09
N VAL A 84 -14.60 -10.05 11.85
CA VAL A 84 -14.38 -8.85 12.66
C VAL A 84 -15.65 -8.00 12.62
N ARG A 85 -16.05 -7.45 13.76
CA ARG A 85 -17.26 -6.64 13.90
C ARG A 85 -16.89 -5.16 14.09
N PRO A 86 -17.73 -4.23 13.62
CA PRO A 86 -17.62 -2.84 14.03
C PRO A 86 -17.61 -2.71 15.56
N GLY A 87 -16.62 -2.01 16.11
CA GLY A 87 -16.36 -1.83 17.54
C GLY A 87 -15.40 -2.85 18.15
N ASP A 88 -15.01 -3.92 17.44
CA ASP A 88 -13.97 -4.82 17.93
C ASP A 88 -12.63 -4.06 18.04
N ILE A 89 -11.86 -4.37 19.08
CA ILE A 89 -10.49 -3.86 19.26
C ILE A 89 -9.52 -5.01 18.98
N VAL A 90 -8.66 -4.79 17.98
CA VAL A 90 -7.59 -5.72 17.62
C VAL A 90 -6.24 -5.18 18.07
N LYS A 91 -5.29 -6.07 18.31
CA LYS A 91 -3.91 -5.69 18.68
C LYS A 91 -2.98 -5.99 17.53
N ALA A 92 -2.34 -4.96 16.98
CA ALA A 92 -1.33 -5.08 15.94
C ALA A 92 -0.03 -5.72 16.50
N MET A 93 0.83 -6.18 15.60
CA MET A 93 2.15 -6.73 15.91
C MET A 93 3.04 -5.72 16.65
N SER A 94 2.85 -4.41 16.42
CA SER A 94 3.52 -3.33 17.16
C SER A 94 3.12 -3.24 18.64
N GLY A 95 2.04 -3.93 19.02
CA GLY A 95 1.39 -3.78 20.32
C GLY A 95 0.30 -2.70 20.35
N THR A 96 0.21 -1.86 19.32
CA THR A 96 -0.84 -0.83 19.16
C THR A 96 -2.21 -1.47 19.07
N THR A 97 -3.16 -0.94 19.82
CA THR A 97 -4.58 -1.33 19.77
C THR A 97 -5.34 -0.51 18.75
N ILE A 98 -6.16 -1.18 17.94
CA ILE A 98 -6.93 -0.57 16.85
C ILE A 98 -8.40 -0.88 17.04
N GLU A 99 -9.22 0.16 17.20
CA GLU A 99 -10.68 0.07 17.14
C GLU A 99 -11.13 -0.04 15.67
N VAL A 100 -11.84 -1.11 15.35
CA VAL A 100 -12.36 -1.35 14.00
C VAL A 100 -13.72 -0.68 13.87
N ILE A 101 -13.76 0.52 13.32
CA ILE A 101 -15.00 1.29 13.10
C ILE A 101 -15.72 0.82 11.84
N ASN A 102 -14.98 0.47 10.80
CA ASN A 102 -15.53 0.00 9.53
C ASN A 102 -14.70 -1.20 9.04
N THR A 103 -15.34 -2.34 8.81
CA THR A 103 -14.64 -3.57 8.39
C THR A 103 -14.26 -3.56 6.91
N ASP A 104 -14.73 -2.59 6.13
CA ASP A 104 -14.33 -2.25 4.76
C ASP A 104 -13.09 -1.33 4.71
N ALA A 105 -12.52 -1.03 5.88
CA ALA A 105 -11.22 -0.39 6.03
C ALA A 105 -10.18 -1.42 6.53
N GLU A 106 -10.20 -2.60 5.94
CA GLU A 106 -9.37 -3.78 6.26
C GLU A 106 -7.95 -3.67 5.72
N GLY A 107 -7.75 -3.07 4.54
CA GLY A 107 -6.45 -3.06 3.87
C GLY A 107 -5.36 -2.42 4.73
N ARG A 108 -5.71 -1.39 5.51
CA ARG A 108 -4.79 -0.74 6.43
C ARG A 108 -4.48 -1.61 7.66
N LEU A 109 -5.40 -2.48 8.09
CA LEU A 109 -5.16 -3.46 9.16
C LEU A 109 -4.16 -4.52 8.70
N VAL A 110 -4.32 -5.05 7.48
CA VAL A 110 -3.37 -6.00 6.88
C VAL A 110 -1.99 -5.36 6.73
N LEU A 111 -1.94 -4.12 6.24
CA LEU A 111 -0.70 -3.40 6.04
C LEU A 111 -0.01 -2.97 7.34
N ALA A 112 -0.74 -2.72 8.44
CA ALA A 112 -0.15 -2.36 9.72
C ALA A 112 0.90 -3.40 10.15
N ASP A 113 0.50 -4.68 10.16
CA ASP A 113 1.40 -5.77 10.53
C ASP A 113 2.46 -6.03 9.47
N ALA A 114 2.11 -5.92 8.18
CA ALA A 114 3.08 -6.11 7.10
C ALA A 114 4.20 -5.06 7.11
N LEU A 115 3.86 -3.79 7.35
CA LEU A 115 4.80 -2.68 7.49
C LEU A 115 5.65 -2.85 8.74
N TRP A 116 5.02 -3.13 9.88
CA TRP A 116 5.73 -3.33 11.15
C TRP A 116 6.73 -4.48 11.07
N TYR A 117 6.29 -5.62 10.54
CA TYR A 117 7.15 -6.79 10.31
C TYR A 117 8.32 -6.44 9.39
N THR A 118 8.05 -5.70 8.31
CA THR A 118 9.08 -5.37 7.31
C THR A 118 10.15 -4.47 7.90
N GLN A 119 9.75 -3.40 8.61
CA GLN A 119 10.72 -2.47 9.19
C GLN A 119 11.55 -3.12 10.30
N ASP A 120 10.93 -3.93 11.17
CA ASP A 120 11.61 -4.56 12.31
C ASP A 120 12.62 -5.61 11.83
N ARG A 121 12.16 -6.50 10.94
CA ARG A 121 12.94 -7.65 10.50
C ARG A 121 14.07 -7.28 9.54
N PHE A 122 13.81 -6.37 8.59
CA PHE A 122 14.75 -6.11 7.49
C PHE A 122 15.52 -4.80 7.62
N LYS A 123 15.08 -3.88 8.50
CA LYS A 123 15.70 -2.57 8.72
C LYS A 123 16.09 -1.89 7.39
N PRO A 124 15.12 -1.75 6.46
CA PRO A 124 15.42 -1.38 5.08
C PRO A 124 15.88 0.07 4.97
N ARG A 125 16.57 0.40 3.86
CA ARG A 125 16.98 1.77 3.55
C ARG A 125 15.77 2.71 3.40
N PHE A 126 14.69 2.19 2.81
CA PHE A 126 13.37 2.82 2.75
C PHE A 126 12.29 1.74 2.59
N MET A 127 11.03 2.12 2.83
CA MET A 127 9.85 1.32 2.48
C MET A 127 8.93 2.05 1.52
N VAL A 128 8.46 1.38 0.48
CA VAL A 128 7.34 1.86 -0.35
C VAL A 128 6.22 0.85 -0.30
N ASN A 129 5.02 1.24 0.12
CA ASN A 129 3.86 0.35 0.07
C ASN A 129 2.81 0.78 -0.94
N LEU A 130 2.19 -0.20 -1.60
CA LEU A 130 1.15 0.00 -2.59
C LEU A 130 -0.14 -0.66 -2.14
N ALA A 131 -1.25 0.04 -2.34
CA ALA A 131 -2.56 -0.50 -2.03
C ALA A 131 -3.67 0.17 -2.84
N THR A 132 -4.65 -0.63 -3.24
CA THR A 132 -6.00 -0.19 -3.62
C THR A 132 -6.74 0.19 -2.34
N LEU A 133 -6.35 1.30 -1.70
CA LEU A 133 -6.66 1.48 -0.29
C LEU A 133 -7.97 2.23 -0.06
N THR A 134 -8.25 3.27 -0.84
CA THR A 134 -9.40 4.13 -0.56
C THR A 134 -10.17 4.53 -1.80
N GLY A 135 -11.51 4.45 -1.74
CA GLY A 135 -12.35 5.12 -2.74
C GLY A 135 -12.20 6.65 -2.73
N ALA A 136 -11.75 7.21 -1.59
CA ALA A 136 -11.50 8.65 -1.46
C ALA A 136 -10.40 9.16 -2.40
N ILE A 137 -9.40 8.34 -2.76
CA ILE A 137 -8.34 8.79 -3.68
C ILE A 137 -8.87 8.90 -5.11
N ILE A 138 -9.79 8.00 -5.48
CA ILE A 138 -10.47 8.01 -6.78
C ILE A 138 -11.30 9.29 -6.90
N VAL A 139 -12.03 9.65 -5.85
CA VAL A 139 -12.80 10.91 -5.83
C VAL A 139 -11.88 12.14 -5.95
N ALA A 140 -10.68 12.09 -5.37
CA ALA A 140 -9.74 13.21 -5.38
C ALA A 140 -8.96 13.36 -6.70
N LEU A 141 -8.48 12.26 -7.28
CA LEU A 141 -7.51 12.25 -8.39
C LEU A 141 -8.00 11.54 -9.64
N GLY A 142 -9.16 10.88 -9.59
CA GLY A 142 -9.70 10.07 -10.68
C GLY A 142 -8.80 8.90 -11.03
N HIS A 143 -8.53 8.76 -12.33
CA HIS A 143 -7.76 7.66 -12.93
C HIS A 143 -6.49 8.17 -13.66
N GLU A 144 -6.06 9.40 -13.36
CA GLU A 144 -4.90 10.02 -14.02
C GLU A 144 -3.62 9.94 -13.16
N HIS A 145 -3.76 10.04 -11.83
CA HIS A 145 -2.65 9.98 -10.88
C HIS A 145 -2.98 9.02 -9.73
N ALA A 146 -1.99 8.24 -9.28
CA ALA A 146 -2.06 7.61 -7.96
C ALA A 146 -1.67 8.61 -6.86
N GLY A 147 -2.21 8.42 -5.66
CA GLY A 147 -1.88 9.26 -4.50
C GLY A 147 -0.56 8.85 -3.88
N LEU A 148 0.35 9.81 -3.68
CA LEU A 148 1.64 9.62 -3.00
C LEU A 148 1.64 10.32 -1.64
N PHE A 149 1.80 9.55 -0.57
CA PHE A 149 2.02 10.05 0.79
C PHE A 149 3.42 9.66 1.23
N SER A 150 4.16 10.53 1.93
CA SER A 150 5.52 10.22 2.35
C SER A 150 5.95 11.03 3.56
N ASN A 151 6.69 10.39 4.48
CA ASN A 151 7.36 11.06 5.60
C ASN A 151 8.76 11.61 5.21
N ASN A 152 9.19 11.40 3.96
CA ASN A 152 10.52 11.76 3.48
C ASN A 152 10.41 12.48 2.12
N ASP A 153 10.88 13.73 2.07
CA ASP A 153 10.80 14.59 0.88
C ASP A 153 11.64 14.08 -0.29
N GLU A 154 12.85 13.59 -0.02
CA GLU A 154 13.76 13.07 -1.04
C GLU A 154 13.14 11.87 -1.76
N LEU A 155 12.66 10.87 -0.99
CA LEU A 155 11.97 9.70 -1.53
C LEU A 155 10.73 10.09 -2.34
N ALA A 156 9.96 11.07 -1.85
CA ALA A 156 8.78 11.56 -2.57
C ALA A 156 9.14 12.18 -3.93
N ILE A 157 10.19 12.99 -3.98
CA ILE A 157 10.68 13.60 -5.23
C ILE A 157 11.19 12.54 -6.20
N GLN A 158 11.96 11.56 -5.71
CA GLN A 158 12.45 10.45 -6.53
C GLN A 158 11.31 9.64 -7.14
N LEU A 159 10.26 9.35 -6.35
CA LEU A 159 9.05 8.66 -6.82
C LEU A 159 8.28 9.47 -7.86
N LEU A 160 8.11 10.78 -7.67
CA LEU A 160 7.45 11.66 -8.63
C LEU A 160 8.20 11.66 -9.98
N ASN A 161 9.53 11.82 -9.94
CA ASN A 161 10.36 11.80 -11.14
C ASN A 161 10.34 10.43 -11.84
N ALA A 162 10.46 9.34 -11.08
CA ALA A 162 10.37 7.99 -11.61
C ALA A 162 9.01 7.72 -12.25
N GLY A 163 7.92 8.17 -11.64
CA GLY A 163 6.57 8.06 -12.18
C GLY A 163 6.39 8.80 -13.50
N LEU A 164 6.91 10.03 -13.60
CA LEU A 164 6.92 10.79 -14.86
C LEU A 164 7.71 10.06 -15.96
N ASN A 165 8.91 9.55 -15.62
CA ASN A 165 9.78 8.83 -16.57
C ASN A 165 9.25 7.44 -16.97
N ALA A 166 8.36 6.85 -16.17
CA ALA A 166 7.72 5.56 -16.42
C ALA A 166 6.29 5.69 -16.98
N ASN A 167 5.77 6.90 -17.14
CA ASN A 167 4.38 7.19 -17.47
C ASN A 167 3.36 6.55 -16.50
N GLU A 168 3.73 6.47 -15.22
CA GLU A 168 2.89 6.05 -14.10
C GLU A 168 2.82 7.20 -13.11
N LYS A 169 1.91 8.15 -13.35
CA LYS A 169 1.94 9.45 -12.69
C LYS A 169 1.50 9.36 -11.22
N LEU A 170 2.19 10.11 -10.37
CA LEU A 170 1.86 10.26 -8.96
C LEU A 170 1.50 11.71 -8.65
N TRP A 171 0.64 11.91 -7.66
CA TRP A 171 0.37 13.22 -7.08
C TRP A 171 0.64 13.21 -5.58
N ARG A 172 1.45 14.16 -5.09
CA ARG A 172 1.82 14.20 -3.67
C ARG A 172 0.66 14.75 -2.84
N MET A 173 0.23 13.95 -1.87
CA MET A 173 -0.85 14.24 -0.94
C MET A 173 -0.27 14.59 0.45
N PRO A 174 -0.99 15.40 1.25
CA PRO A 174 -0.46 15.90 2.52
C PRO A 174 -0.46 14.83 3.61
N LEU A 175 0.53 14.92 4.51
CA LEU A 175 0.51 14.34 5.86
C LEU A 175 0.72 15.50 6.83
N SER A 176 -0.09 15.58 7.89
CA SER A 176 0.05 16.64 8.89
C SER A 176 -0.50 16.23 10.26
N PRO A 177 0.02 16.81 11.35
CA PRO A 177 -0.43 16.48 12.71
C PRO A 177 -1.96 16.63 12.92
N GLY A 178 -2.59 17.58 12.21
CA GLY A 178 -4.04 17.77 12.28
C GLY A 178 -4.83 16.56 11.80
N TYR A 179 -4.37 15.89 10.74
CA TYR A 179 -5.00 14.65 10.25
C TYR A 179 -4.69 13.44 11.14
N ASP A 180 -3.49 13.38 11.69
CA ASP A 180 -3.08 12.30 12.61
C ASP A 180 -3.94 12.28 13.88
N LYS A 181 -4.29 13.46 14.42
CA LYS A 181 -5.20 13.55 15.56
C LYS A 181 -6.59 12.97 15.28
N LEU A 182 -7.04 12.95 14.02
CA LEU A 182 -8.37 12.45 13.67
C LEU A 182 -8.49 10.94 13.90
N ILE A 183 -7.38 10.19 13.76
CA ILE A 183 -7.38 8.72 13.89
C ILE A 183 -7.26 8.25 15.34
N GLU A 184 -7.13 9.13 16.32
CA GLU A 184 -7.18 8.77 17.74
C GLU A 184 -8.53 8.12 18.08
N SER A 185 -8.50 7.07 18.90
CA SER A 185 -9.69 6.40 19.41
C SER A 185 -9.92 6.73 20.89
N LYS A 186 -11.18 6.66 21.30
CA LYS A 186 -11.58 6.78 22.72
C LYS A 186 -11.33 5.47 23.49
N PHE A 187 -11.33 4.33 22.80
CA PHE A 187 -11.35 2.99 23.40
C PHE A 187 -10.08 2.17 23.08
N ALA A 188 -9.32 2.59 22.08
CA ALA A 188 -8.05 2.01 21.66
C ALA A 188 -7.04 3.14 21.38
N ASP A 189 -5.81 2.79 21.00
CA ASP A 189 -4.80 3.80 20.65
C ASP A 189 -5.19 4.57 19.38
N ILE A 190 -5.70 3.86 18.36
CA ILE A 190 -6.19 4.44 17.10
C ILE A 190 -7.46 3.74 16.62
N ARG A 191 -8.19 4.36 15.69
CA ARG A 191 -9.34 3.78 14.97
C ARG A 191 -9.03 3.63 13.48
N ASN A 192 -9.54 2.56 12.87
CA ASN A 192 -9.24 2.27 11.47
C ASN A 192 -10.05 3.13 10.47
N SER A 193 -11.07 3.87 10.90
CA SER A 193 -11.85 4.75 10.03
C SER A 193 -12.35 5.98 10.79
N VAL A 194 -12.38 7.13 10.11
CA VAL A 194 -12.81 8.43 10.65
C VAL A 194 -13.96 9.05 9.84
N GLY A 195 -14.58 8.25 8.96
CA GLY A 195 -15.64 8.70 8.06
C GLY A 195 -15.13 9.20 6.70
N ARG A 196 -15.94 10.02 6.04
CA ARG A 196 -15.74 10.40 4.63
C ARG A 196 -14.66 11.47 4.39
N PRO A 197 -14.58 12.57 5.15
CA PRO A 197 -13.63 13.65 4.86
C PRO A 197 -12.18 13.17 4.98
N ALA A 198 -11.34 13.55 4.01
CA ALA A 198 -9.91 13.24 4.00
C ALA A 198 -9.60 11.74 4.16
N GLY A 199 -10.46 10.85 3.61
CA GLY A 199 -10.35 9.40 3.79
C GLY A 199 -9.00 8.82 3.39
N SER A 200 -8.39 9.28 2.28
CA SER A 200 -7.06 8.84 1.84
C SER A 200 -5.94 9.35 2.76
N VAL A 201 -6.04 10.61 3.21
CA VAL A 201 -5.03 11.22 4.10
C VAL A 201 -5.02 10.52 5.45
N THR A 202 -6.20 10.24 6.01
CA THR A 202 -6.34 9.58 7.31
C THR A 202 -5.97 8.10 7.24
N ALA A 203 -6.19 7.44 6.09
CA ALA A 203 -5.65 6.10 5.82
C ALA A 203 -4.12 6.11 5.80
N ALA A 204 -3.50 7.09 5.14
CA ALA A 204 -2.05 7.21 5.10
C ALA A 204 -1.46 7.52 6.50
N GLN A 205 -2.11 8.40 7.28
CA GLN A 205 -1.72 8.64 8.67
C GLN A 205 -1.78 7.37 9.53
N PHE A 206 -2.83 6.57 9.34
CA PHE A 206 -2.93 5.26 10.01
C PHE A 206 -1.72 4.38 9.68
N LEU A 207 -1.35 4.27 8.40
CA LEU A 207 -0.19 3.45 7.99
C LEU A 207 1.13 4.00 8.55
N GLN A 208 1.28 5.32 8.63
CA GLN A 208 2.50 5.97 9.16
C GLN A 208 2.78 5.57 10.61
N ARG A 209 1.78 5.17 11.40
CA ARG A 209 1.98 4.66 12.77
C ARG A 209 2.79 3.35 12.83
N PHE A 210 2.94 2.64 11.71
CA PHE A 210 3.56 1.31 11.65
C PHE A 210 4.92 1.27 10.93
N VAL A 211 5.50 2.43 10.62
CA VAL A 211 6.77 2.53 9.88
C VAL A 211 7.94 3.06 10.72
N ASN A 212 7.69 3.45 11.98
CA ASN A 212 8.66 4.13 12.85
C ASN A 212 9.35 5.31 12.12
N ASN A 213 10.69 5.37 12.17
CA ASN A 213 11.48 6.43 11.55
C ASN A 213 12.06 6.02 10.18
N VAL A 214 11.63 4.90 9.61
CA VAL A 214 12.11 4.46 8.31
C VAL A 214 11.59 5.43 7.22
N PRO A 215 12.44 5.91 6.29
CA PRO A 215 11.98 6.65 5.12
C PRO A 215 10.90 5.85 4.40
N TRP A 216 9.72 6.42 4.26
CA TRP A 216 8.54 5.67 3.85
C TRP A 216 7.65 6.48 2.92
N ALA A 217 7.15 5.80 1.88
CA ALA A 217 6.09 6.30 1.04
C ALA A 217 4.95 5.27 0.88
N HIS A 218 3.72 5.77 0.86
CA HIS A 218 2.53 5.04 0.50
C HIS A 218 1.98 5.53 -0.83
N LEU A 219 1.77 4.59 -1.75
CA LEU A 219 1.05 4.78 -3.00
C LEU A 219 -0.36 4.22 -2.87
N ASP A 220 -1.37 5.11 -2.83
CA ASP A 220 -2.77 4.73 -2.96
C ASP A 220 -3.13 4.66 -4.45
N ILE A 221 -3.21 3.43 -4.94
CA ILE A 221 -3.36 3.10 -6.37
C ILE A 221 -4.78 2.66 -6.71
N ALA A 222 -5.78 2.91 -5.85
CA ALA A 222 -7.15 2.47 -6.08
C ALA A 222 -7.72 2.94 -7.43
N GLY A 223 -7.39 4.16 -7.86
CA GLY A 223 -7.79 4.69 -9.16
C GLY A 223 -7.02 4.12 -10.36
N MET A 224 -5.91 3.41 -10.12
CA MET A 224 -5.00 2.96 -11.18
C MET A 224 -4.94 1.44 -11.34
N ALA A 225 -5.56 0.68 -10.43
CA ALA A 225 -5.34 -0.77 -10.34
C ALA A 225 -6.11 -1.60 -11.39
N PHE A 226 -7.23 -1.09 -11.91
CA PHE A 226 -8.10 -1.79 -12.85
C PHE A 226 -9.01 -0.84 -13.64
N GLY A 227 -9.63 -1.36 -14.70
CA GLY A 227 -10.54 -0.59 -15.56
C GLY A 227 -9.82 0.33 -16.54
N ALA A 228 -8.51 0.13 -16.74
CA ALA A 228 -7.73 0.90 -17.69
C ALA A 228 -8.12 0.55 -19.13
N ALA A 229 -8.10 1.56 -20.01
CA ALA A 229 -8.25 1.34 -21.44
C ALA A 229 -7.10 0.49 -21.99
N ASN A 230 -7.36 -0.19 -23.10
CA ASN A 230 -6.30 -0.89 -23.83
C ASN A 230 -5.27 0.12 -24.34
N SER A 231 -4.00 -0.26 -24.25
CA SER A 231 -2.86 0.49 -24.80
C SER A 231 -1.86 -0.48 -25.42
N GLU A 232 -0.75 0.03 -25.96
CA GLU A 232 0.35 -0.80 -26.46
C GLU A 232 0.94 -1.72 -25.37
N THR A 233 0.86 -1.31 -24.10
CA THR A 233 1.44 -2.03 -22.96
C THR A 233 0.41 -2.66 -22.03
N ASN A 234 -0.89 -2.34 -22.19
CA ASN A 234 -1.99 -2.96 -21.45
C ASN A 234 -3.02 -3.55 -22.41
N ALA A 235 -3.11 -4.88 -22.45
CA ALA A 235 -4.13 -5.60 -23.20
C ALA A 235 -5.18 -6.26 -22.29
N SER A 236 -5.21 -5.92 -20.99
CA SER A 236 -6.02 -6.59 -19.98
C SER A 236 -6.82 -5.61 -19.13
N TRP A 237 -7.70 -6.16 -18.29
CA TRP A 237 -8.51 -5.39 -17.33
C TRP A 237 -7.68 -4.65 -16.27
N ALA A 238 -6.47 -5.14 -15.95
CA ALA A 238 -5.58 -4.54 -14.96
C ALA A 238 -4.26 -4.11 -15.61
N PRO A 239 -3.87 -2.82 -15.54
CA PRO A 239 -2.66 -2.31 -16.20
C PRO A 239 -1.35 -2.67 -15.48
N GLY A 240 -1.41 -3.21 -14.25
CA GLY A 240 -0.21 -3.52 -13.47
C GLY A 240 0.52 -2.28 -12.93
N PHE A 241 -0.22 -1.20 -12.64
CA PHE A 241 0.34 0.08 -12.19
C PHE A 241 1.31 -0.08 -11.02
N GLY A 242 2.48 0.54 -11.14
CA GLY A 242 3.52 0.63 -10.12
C GLY A 242 4.74 -0.23 -10.45
N VAL A 243 4.62 -1.23 -11.32
CA VAL A 243 5.77 -2.08 -11.68
C VAL A 243 6.84 -1.25 -12.41
N ALA A 244 6.45 -0.46 -13.42
CA ALA A 244 7.38 0.33 -14.21
C ALA A 244 7.98 1.48 -13.40
N LEU A 245 7.16 2.16 -12.59
CA LEU A 245 7.56 3.23 -11.68
C LEU A 245 8.61 2.77 -10.69
N LEU A 246 8.36 1.65 -10.00
CA LEU A 246 9.28 1.18 -8.95
C LEU A 246 10.55 0.61 -9.57
N ASP A 247 10.49 -0.04 -10.73
CA ASP A 247 11.72 -0.45 -11.44
C ASP A 247 12.55 0.78 -11.85
N ARG A 248 11.90 1.83 -12.37
CA ARG A 248 12.53 3.10 -12.73
C ARG A 248 13.17 3.78 -11.51
N LEU A 249 12.47 3.86 -10.38
CA LEU A 249 13.03 4.36 -9.11
C LEU A 249 14.33 3.66 -8.75
N VAL A 250 14.34 2.32 -8.78
CA VAL A 250 15.51 1.52 -8.42
C VAL A 250 16.65 1.73 -9.41
N ARG A 251 16.37 1.93 -10.71
CA ARG A 251 17.38 2.23 -11.73
C ARG A 251 18.02 3.58 -11.56
N ASP A 252 17.20 4.60 -11.37
CA ASP A 252 17.66 5.98 -11.41
C ASP A 252 18.44 6.35 -10.13
N TYR A 253 18.10 5.74 -8.98
CA TYR A 253 18.59 6.23 -7.68
C TYR A 253 19.35 5.21 -6.82
N TYR A 254 19.28 3.91 -7.13
CA TYR A 254 19.74 2.87 -6.19
C TYR A 254 20.66 1.81 -6.80
N GLN A 255 21.07 1.93 -8.07
CA GLN A 255 21.88 0.92 -8.79
C GLN A 255 23.35 1.29 -9.04
N SER A 256 23.89 2.25 -8.29
CA SER A 256 25.28 2.70 -8.41
C SER A 256 26.27 1.95 -7.50
#